data_AF-A0AA37NTN2-F1
#
_entry.id   AF-A0AA37NTN2-F1
#
_cell.length_a   1.000
_cell.length_b   1.000
_cell.length_c   1.000
_cell.angle_alpha   90.00
_cell.angle_beta   90.00
_cell.angle_gamma   90.00
#
_symmetry.space_group_name_H-M   'P 1'
#
loop_
_entity.id
_entity.type
_entity.pdbx_description
1 polymer ?
#
loop_
_entity_poly.entity_id
_entity_poly.type
_entity_poly.pdbx_seq_one_letter_code
_entity_poly.pdbx_strand_id
1 'polypeptide(L)'
;MAPLLFLDIVSVVEPPIVGHLPRGTTVDVIVQNAVDDTMPLYKHGDPMFLLGSKGNDTWRWEIVEDAIRAHTEEPNLDTPALQFVHDVPPLGWAVLRWQTHVRGATMLHSNKFKYYADAPRK
;
A
#
# COMPACT_ATOMS: atom_id res chain seq x y z
N MET A 1 -0.96 -21.79 9.69
CA MET A 1 -0.30 -20.48 9.89
C MET A 1 0.84 -20.39 8.88
N ALA A 2 0.69 -19.57 7.85
CA ALA A 2 1.75 -19.30 6.87
C ALA A 2 2.64 -18.15 7.39
N PRO A 3 3.93 -18.09 7.00
CA PRO A 3 4.81 -17.03 7.47
C PRO A 3 4.39 -15.68 6.86
N LEU A 4 4.29 -14.65 7.70
CA LEU A 4 4.25 -13.26 7.25
C LEU A 4 5.59 -12.93 6.61
N LEU A 5 5.56 -12.47 5.35
CA LEU A 5 6.73 -11.92 4.69
C LEU A 5 6.76 -10.41 4.96
N PHE A 6 7.77 -9.96 5.69
CA PHE A 6 8.06 -8.53 5.87
C PHE A 6 9.18 -8.14 4.91
N LEU A 7 8.99 -7.07 4.15
CA LEU A 7 10.01 -6.52 3.25
C LEU A 7 10.28 -5.07 3.67
N ASP A 8 11.42 -4.86 4.32
CA ASP A 8 11.90 -3.52 4.65
C ASP A 8 12.39 -2.81 3.39
N ILE A 9 11.77 -1.67 3.09
CA ILE A 9 12.29 -0.58 2.26
C ILE A 9 12.90 -1.02 0.91
N VAL A 10 12.09 -0.96 -0.14
CA VAL A 10 12.57 -1.24 -1.49
C VAL A 10 12.94 0.05 -2.20
N SER A 11 14.12 0.57 -1.88
CA SER A 11 14.69 1.79 -2.48
C SER A 11 15.96 1.51 -3.30
N VAL A 12 15.96 0.45 -4.12
CA VAL A 12 17.12 0.12 -4.96
C VAL A 12 16.71 -0.13 -6.41
N VAL A 13 16.56 0.96 -7.19
CA VAL A 13 16.68 1.14 -8.66
C VAL A 13 15.90 0.19 -9.62
N GLU A 14 15.38 -0.94 -9.14
CA GLU A 14 14.37 -1.77 -9.78
C GLU A 14 13.06 -1.64 -8.96
N PRO A 15 11.88 -1.63 -9.60
CA PRO A 15 10.63 -1.63 -8.86
C PRO A 15 10.62 -2.80 -7.86
N PRO A 16 10.16 -2.61 -6.62
CA PRO A 16 9.93 -3.73 -5.72
C PRO A 16 9.12 -4.84 -6.38
N ILE A 17 9.77 -5.95 -6.76
CA ILE A 17 9.08 -7.17 -7.15
C ILE A 17 8.94 -8.02 -5.90
N VAL A 18 7.75 -8.02 -5.31
CA VAL A 18 7.38 -8.99 -4.27
C VAL A 18 6.92 -10.28 -4.97
N GLY A 19 7.83 -11.24 -5.08
CA GLY A 19 7.58 -12.51 -5.75
C GLY A 19 7.06 -13.61 -4.82
N HIS A 20 6.58 -14.70 -5.43
CA HIS A 20 6.26 -15.97 -4.76
C HIS A 20 5.22 -15.91 -3.63
N LEU A 21 4.33 -14.93 -3.64
CA LEU A 21 3.22 -14.88 -2.68
C LEU A 21 2.24 -16.04 -2.96
N PRO A 22 1.96 -16.91 -1.97
CA PRO A 22 0.93 -17.94 -2.10
C PRO A 22 -0.44 -17.33 -2.42
N ARG A 23 -1.26 -18.04 -3.18
CA ARG A 23 -2.67 -17.64 -3.38
C ARG A 23 -3.39 -17.62 -2.03
N GLY A 24 -4.16 -16.58 -1.78
CA GLY A 24 -4.87 -16.38 -0.51
C GLY A 24 -4.04 -15.62 0.53
N THR A 25 -2.81 -15.23 0.24
CA THR A 25 -2.04 -14.34 1.11
C THR A 25 -2.74 -12.99 1.21
N THR A 26 -3.00 -12.56 2.44
CA THR A 26 -3.38 -11.18 2.77
C THR A 26 -2.14 -10.31 2.69
N VAL A 27 -2.23 -9.21 1.98
CA VAL A 27 -1.16 -8.23 1.81
C VAL A 27 -1.64 -6.91 2.38
N ASP A 28 -0.82 -6.34 3.26
CA ASP A 28 -0.93 -4.96 3.70
C ASP A 28 0.17 -4.13 3.07
N VAL A 29 -0.20 -2.94 2.61
CA VAL A 29 0.74 -1.92 2.15
C VAL A 29 0.47 -0.63 2.90
N ILE A 30 1.50 -0.18 3.62
CA ILE A 30 1.58 1.14 4.21
C ILE A 30 2.24 2.05 3.18
N VAL A 31 1.55 3.12 2.78
CA VAL A 31 2.09 4.12 1.88
C VAL A 31 2.22 5.45 2.61
N GLN A 32 3.45 5.94 2.74
CA GLN A 32 3.75 7.29 3.20
C GLN A 32 3.93 8.19 1.97
N ASN A 33 3.06 9.19 1.82
CA ASN A 33 3.18 10.22 0.82
C ASN A 33 4.06 11.36 1.35
N ALA A 34 5.25 11.51 0.78
CA ALA A 34 6.17 12.60 1.10
C ALA A 34 5.96 13.86 0.22
N VAL A 35 5.00 13.81 -0.72
CA VAL A 35 4.71 14.92 -1.64
C VAL A 35 3.51 15.72 -1.11
N ASP A 36 3.59 17.04 -1.22
CA ASP A 36 2.49 17.97 -0.91
C ASP A 36 1.46 18.02 -2.05
N ASP A 37 0.99 16.85 -2.48
CA ASP A 37 -0.07 16.66 -3.45
C ASP A 37 -0.71 15.29 -3.22
N THR A 38 -1.99 15.15 -3.54
CA THR A 38 -2.70 13.88 -3.43
C THR A 38 -2.09 12.86 -4.40
N MET A 39 -1.81 11.66 -3.90
CA MET A 39 -1.32 10.54 -4.71
C MET A 39 -2.44 9.51 -4.93
N PRO A 40 -3.11 9.50 -6.09
CA PRO A 40 -4.08 8.47 -6.43
C PRO A 40 -3.36 7.15 -6.74
N LEU A 41 -3.53 6.13 -5.91
CA LEU A 41 -2.96 4.80 -6.07
C LEU A 41 -3.95 3.84 -6.71
N TYR A 42 -3.52 3.17 -7.78
CA TYR A 42 -4.29 2.17 -8.52
C TYR A 42 -3.55 0.82 -8.49
N LYS A 43 -4.29 -0.25 -8.21
CA LYS A 43 -3.82 -1.64 -8.34
C LYS A 43 -4.51 -2.35 -9.50
N HIS A 44 -3.72 -3.07 -10.29
CA HIS A 44 -4.25 -3.95 -11.33
C HIS A 44 -4.96 -5.17 -10.74
N GLY A 45 -6.01 -5.64 -11.41
CA GLY A 45 -6.63 -6.95 -11.20
C GLY A 45 -7.57 -7.08 -10.00
N ASP A 46 -7.24 -6.55 -8.82
CA ASP A 46 -8.08 -6.67 -7.62
C ASP A 46 -8.28 -5.31 -6.93
N PRO A 47 -9.49 -5.04 -6.41
CA PRO A 47 -9.72 -3.90 -5.54
C PRO A 47 -9.02 -4.09 -4.19
N MET A 48 -8.81 -2.97 -3.49
CA MET A 48 -8.14 -2.91 -2.19
C MET A 48 -9.08 -2.31 -1.15
N PHE A 49 -9.00 -2.80 0.07
CA PHE A 49 -9.60 -2.17 1.24
C PHE A 49 -8.72 -1.01 1.71
N LEU A 50 -9.31 0.15 1.95
CA LEU A 50 -8.66 1.23 2.69
C LEU A 50 -8.94 1.03 4.18
N LEU A 51 -7.92 0.59 4.93
CA LEU A 51 -8.04 0.41 6.36
C LEU A 51 -7.98 1.76 7.09
N GLY A 52 -7.12 2.66 6.65
CA GLY A 52 -6.98 3.97 7.26
C GLY A 52 -6.22 4.94 6.36
N SER A 53 -6.41 6.22 6.59
CA SER A 53 -5.71 7.29 5.88
C SER A 53 -5.72 8.57 6.69
N LYS A 54 -4.61 9.31 6.68
CA LYS A 54 -4.50 10.59 7.37
C LYS A 54 -3.49 11.51 6.70
N GLY A 55 -3.89 12.75 6.44
CA GLY A 55 -3.03 13.80 5.86
C GLY A 55 -2.18 14.51 6.91
N ASN A 56 -1.07 15.11 6.48
CA ASN A 56 -0.12 15.83 7.35
C ASN A 56 0.29 15.01 8.58
N ASP A 57 0.52 13.71 8.37
CA ASP A 57 0.82 12.77 9.45
C ASP A 57 1.78 11.68 8.98
N THR A 58 2.47 11.06 9.94
CA THR A 58 3.40 9.96 9.67
C THR A 58 2.87 8.68 10.29
N TRP A 59 2.82 7.62 9.49
CA TRP A 59 2.51 6.30 10.02
C TRP A 59 3.61 5.87 11.00
N ARG A 60 3.23 5.61 12.26
CA ARG A 60 4.18 5.39 13.36
C ARG A 60 4.47 3.92 13.68
N TRP A 61 3.72 3.01 13.10
CA TRP A 61 3.84 1.57 13.37
C TRP A 61 4.76 0.93 12.33
N GLU A 62 5.53 -0.06 12.74
CA GLU A 62 6.35 -0.84 11.80
C GLU A 62 5.47 -1.67 10.87
N ILE A 63 4.44 -2.30 11.45
CA ILE A 63 3.51 -3.19 10.76
C ILE A 63 2.06 -2.86 11.13
N VAL A 64 1.12 -3.21 10.26
CA VAL A 64 -0.32 -2.93 10.48
C VAL A 64 -0.85 -3.70 11.68
N GLU A 65 -0.34 -4.92 11.93
CA GLU A 65 -0.73 -5.74 13.06
C GLU A 65 -0.49 -5.07 14.41
N ASP A 66 0.56 -4.26 14.55
CA ASP A 66 0.86 -3.58 15.81
C ASP A 66 -0.14 -2.45 16.08
N ALA A 67 -0.56 -1.71 15.04
CA ALA A 67 -1.62 -0.72 15.15
C ALA A 67 -2.96 -1.35 15.56
N ILE A 68 -3.25 -2.55 15.05
CA ILE A 68 -4.44 -3.33 15.39
C ILE A 68 -4.38 -3.82 16.84
N ARG A 69 -3.24 -4.39 17.26
CA ARG A 69 -3.05 -4.89 18.65
C ARG A 69 -3.10 -3.76 19.68
N ALA A 70 -2.65 -2.57 19.31
CA ALA A 70 -2.74 -1.39 20.16
C ALA A 70 -4.17 -0.82 20.27
N HIS A 71 -5.16 -1.44 19.60
CA HIS A 71 -6.56 -0.99 19.57
C HIS A 71 -6.72 0.48 19.20
N THR A 72 -5.91 0.94 18.25
CA THR A 72 -6.06 2.28 17.70
C THR A 72 -7.30 2.36 16.83
N GLU A 73 -7.88 3.56 16.72
CA GLU A 73 -8.95 3.86 15.77
C GLU A 73 -8.41 4.09 14.34
N GLU A 74 -7.10 3.92 14.12
CA GLU A 74 -6.45 4.23 12.84
C GLU A 74 -6.85 3.24 11.72
N PRO A 75 -6.82 1.89 11.92
CA PRO A 75 -7.31 0.94 10.94
C PRO A 75 -8.78 0.55 11.21
N ASN A 76 -9.69 0.89 10.30
CA ASN A 76 -11.07 0.40 10.25
C ASN A 76 -11.10 -1.05 9.72
N LEU A 77 -11.34 -2.00 10.61
CA LEU A 77 -11.47 -3.42 10.27
C LEU A 77 -12.91 -3.88 10.04
N ASP A 78 -13.89 -3.06 10.42
CA ASP A 78 -15.31 -3.44 10.40
C ASP A 78 -15.99 -3.08 9.09
N THR A 79 -15.70 -1.88 8.57
CA THR A 79 -16.36 -1.31 7.38
C THR A 79 -15.41 -0.59 6.42
N PRO A 80 -14.23 -1.15 6.08
CA PRO A 80 -13.30 -0.47 5.18
C PRO A 80 -13.87 -0.34 3.75
N ALA A 81 -13.59 0.78 3.10
CA ALA A 81 -14.00 1.01 1.73
C ALA A 81 -13.21 0.11 0.76
N LEU A 82 -13.92 -0.60 -0.14
CA LEU A 82 -13.32 -1.47 -1.18
C LEU A 82 -13.37 -0.79 -2.54
N GLN A 83 -12.22 -0.41 -3.09
CA GLN A 83 -12.12 0.31 -4.37
C GLN A 83 -10.84 -0.06 -5.12
N PHE A 84 -10.80 0.21 -6.42
CA PHE A 84 -9.59 0.00 -7.24
C PHE A 84 -8.57 1.14 -7.12
N VAL A 85 -9.05 2.34 -6.80
CA VAL A 85 -8.24 3.55 -6.67
C VAL A 85 -8.50 4.16 -5.30
N HIS A 86 -7.43 4.50 -4.59
CA HIS A 86 -7.50 5.23 -3.32
C HIS A 86 -6.57 6.42 -3.37
N ASP A 87 -7.04 7.56 -2.87
CA ASP A 87 -6.23 8.76 -2.74
C ASP A 87 -5.42 8.71 -1.44
N VAL A 88 -4.10 8.79 -1.56
CA VAL A 88 -3.22 9.03 -0.41
C VAL A 88 -3.08 10.55 -0.23
N PRO A 89 -3.42 11.08 0.95
CA PRO A 89 -3.43 12.52 1.18
C PRO A 89 -2.02 13.14 1.10
N PRO A 90 -1.91 14.44 0.80
CA PRO A 90 -0.64 15.18 0.86
C PRO A 90 0.03 15.02 2.22
N LEU A 91 1.36 14.82 2.20
CA LEU A 91 2.21 14.73 3.40
C LEU A 91 1.65 13.76 4.46
N GLY A 92 1.00 12.68 4.01
CA GLY A 92 0.20 11.80 4.84
C GLY A 92 0.45 10.32 4.57
N TRP A 93 -0.41 9.47 5.12
CA TRP A 93 -0.32 8.02 4.93
C TRP A 93 -1.66 7.40 4.56
N ALA A 94 -1.60 6.22 3.94
CA ALA A 94 -2.73 5.32 3.76
C ALA A 94 -2.31 3.87 3.96
N VAL A 95 -3.20 3.05 4.53
CA VAL A 95 -3.00 1.60 4.68
C VAL A 95 -4.00 0.87 3.80
N LEU A 96 -3.49 0.10 2.84
CA LEU A 96 -4.26 -0.67 1.87
C LEU A 96 -4.12 -2.16 2.16
N ARG A 97 -5.23 -2.90 2.13
CA ARG A 97 -5.26 -4.35 2.32
C ARG A 97 -5.94 -5.06 1.16
N TRP A 98 -5.37 -6.16 0.69
CA TRP A 98 -6.06 -7.07 -0.23
C TRP A 98 -5.64 -8.52 -0.01
N GLN A 99 -6.35 -9.46 -0.63
CA GLN A 99 -5.96 -10.85 -0.68
C GLN A 99 -5.57 -11.24 -2.12
N THR A 100 -4.50 -12.01 -2.26
CA THR A 100 -3.99 -12.45 -3.56
C THR A 100 -4.91 -13.53 -4.17
N HIS A 101 -5.65 -13.18 -5.22
CA HIS A 101 -6.54 -14.11 -5.91
C HIS A 101 -6.04 -14.51 -7.29
N VAL A 102 -5.35 -13.62 -7.99
CA VAL A 102 -4.86 -13.80 -9.36
C VAL A 102 -3.51 -14.53 -9.37
N ARG A 103 -3.35 -15.48 -10.30
CA ARG A 103 -2.05 -16.08 -10.63
C ARG A 103 -1.39 -15.24 -11.72
N GLY A 104 -0.55 -14.29 -11.34
CA GLY A 104 0.17 -13.44 -12.28
C GLY A 104 0.87 -12.28 -11.58
N ALA A 105 1.67 -11.54 -12.35
CA ALA A 105 2.23 -10.28 -11.89
C ALA A 105 1.14 -9.19 -11.88
N THR A 106 1.10 -8.39 -10.82
CA THR A 106 0.25 -7.20 -10.71
C THR A 106 1.10 -6.00 -10.36
N MET A 107 0.61 -4.81 -10.69
CA MET A 107 1.27 -3.54 -10.35
C MET A 107 0.37 -2.72 -9.43
N LEU A 108 0.98 -2.08 -8.43
CA LEU A 108 0.39 -0.99 -7.65
C LEU A 108 1.20 0.25 -8.00
N HIS A 109 0.53 1.31 -8.44
CA HIS A 109 1.22 2.52 -8.87
C HIS A 109 0.32 3.75 -8.71
N SER A 110 0.92 4.95 -8.68
CA SER A 110 0.12 6.16 -8.83
C SER A 110 -0.41 6.27 -10.25
N ASN A 111 -1.65 6.71 -10.46
CA ASN A 111 -2.17 6.98 -11.81
C ASN A 111 -1.86 8.41 -12.33
N LYS A 112 -1.18 9.24 -11.52
CA LYS A 112 -0.67 10.55 -11.96
C LYS A 112 0.62 10.37 -12.78
N PHE A 113 0.51 10.54 -14.10
CA PHE A 113 1.61 10.37 -15.06
C PHE A 113 2.92 11.11 -14.72
N LYS A 114 2.83 12.27 -14.04
CA LYS A 114 4.01 13.05 -13.63
C LYS A 114 4.95 12.30 -12.66
N TYR A 115 4.48 11.22 -12.03
CA TYR A 115 5.29 10.39 -11.12
C TYR A 115 5.93 9.16 -11.80
N TYR A 116 5.73 8.96 -13.11
CA TYR A 116 6.32 7.84 -13.84
C TYR A 116 7.64 8.17 -14.54
N ALA A 117 7.92 9.47 -14.73
CA ALA A 117 9.03 9.93 -15.54
C ALA A 117 10.15 10.46 -14.65
N ASP A 118 11.01 9.57 -14.15
CA ASP A 118 12.36 9.92 -13.66
C ASP A 118 13.26 8.67 -13.53
N ALA A 119 13.27 7.82 -14.56
CA ALA A 119 14.43 6.95 -14.76
C ALA A 119 15.51 7.77 -15.50
N PRO A 120 16.66 8.09 -14.88
CA PRO A 120 17.75 8.70 -15.63
C PRO A 120 18.14 7.73 -16.74
N ARG A 121 18.08 8.21 -17.99
CA ARG A 121 18.62 7.46 -19.12
C ARG A 121 20.12 7.33 -18.89
N LYS A 122 20.63 6.09 -18.86
CA LYS A 122 22.07 5.83 -19.00
C LYS A 122 22.56 6.29 -20.36
#